data_AF-A0A4Y2WPK0-F1
#
_entry.id   AF-A0A4Y2WPK0-F1
#
_cell.length_a   1.000
_cell.length_b   1.000
_cell.length_c   1.000
_cell.angle_alpha   90.00
_cell.angle_beta   90.00
_cell.angle_gamma   90.00
#
_symmetry.space_group_name_H-M   'P 1'
#
loop_
_entity.id
_entity.type
_entity.pdbx_description
1 polymer ?
#
loop_
_entity_poly.entity_id
_entity_poly.type
_entity_poly.pdbx_seq_one_letter_code
_entity_poly.pdbx_strand_id
1 'polypeptide(L)'
;MYSIEQRVFLVLKYHRLECSPTATRRSFEKRFNFPKGHDAKPIRKLFAEFEWTGSGDDNRVGNVGPRQTVVTPENVAKVSGIVQQNTRNTVRRIASETGLKCSST
;
A
#
# COMPACT_ATOMS: atom_id res chain seq x y z
N MET A 1 -1.13 -5.03 -13.52
CA MET A 1 -2.01 -4.71 -12.38
C MET A 1 -3.32 -4.15 -12.94
N TYR A 2 -4.49 -4.58 -12.48
CA TYR A 2 -5.77 -4.08 -13.03
C TYR A 2 -6.06 -2.65 -12.55
N SER A 3 -6.60 -1.82 -13.44
CA SER A 3 -7.11 -0.49 -13.09
C SER A 3 -8.36 -0.61 -12.21
N ILE A 4 -8.72 0.47 -11.50
CA ILE A 4 -9.92 0.51 -10.65
C ILE A 4 -11.17 0.18 -11.49
N GLU A 5 -11.30 0.75 -12.68
CA GLU A 5 -12.41 0.47 -13.60
C GLU A 5 -12.51 -1.02 -13.97
N GLN A 6 -11.37 -1.66 -14.21
CA GLN A 6 -11.29 -3.08 -14.53
C GLN A 6 -11.72 -3.96 -13.36
N ARG A 7 -11.31 -3.60 -12.13
CA ARG A 7 -11.67 -4.31 -10.90
C ARG A 7 -13.15 -4.18 -10.58
N VAL A 8 -13.69 -2.96 -10.63
CA VAL A 8 -15.12 -2.70 -10.45
C VAL A 8 -15.94 -3.48 -11.47
N PHE A 9 -15.51 -3.50 -12.73
CA PHE A 9 -16.20 -4.28 -13.76
C PHE A 9 -16.17 -5.79 -13.47
N LEU A 10 -15.02 -6.33 -13.06
CA LEU A 10 -14.88 -7.75 -12.71
C LEU A 10 -15.84 -8.14 -11.57
N VAL A 11 -15.84 -7.38 -10.48
CA VAL A 11 -16.71 -7.64 -9.31
C VAL A 11 -18.19 -7.55 -9.69
N LEU A 12 -18.59 -6.51 -10.42
CA LEU A 12 -19.99 -6.34 -10.85
C LEU A 12 -20.45 -7.48 -11.76
N LYS A 13 -19.61 -7.93 -12.69
CA LYS A 13 -19.94 -9.04 -13.59
C LYS A 13 -19.95 -10.37 -12.87
N TYR A 14 -19.07 -10.57 -11.89
CA TYR A 14 -19.01 -11.78 -11.09
C TYR A 14 -20.34 -12.07 -10.39
N HIS A 15 -20.89 -11.08 -9.68
CA HIS A 15 -22.19 -11.26 -9.01
C HIS A 15 -23.36 -11.39 -9.97
N ARG A 16 -23.34 -10.70 -11.12
CA ARG A 16 -24.39 -10.82 -12.15
C ARG A 16 -24.38 -12.16 -12.89
N LEU A 17 -23.27 -12.87 -12.88
CA LEU A 17 -23.07 -14.16 -13.56
C LEU A 17 -23.02 -15.31 -12.55
N GLU A 18 -23.77 -15.20 -11.45
CA GLU A 18 -23.92 -16.25 -10.44
C GLU A 18 -22.58 -16.73 -9.88
N CYS A 19 -21.64 -15.80 -9.65
CA CYS A 19 -20.30 -16.09 -9.13
C CYS A 19 -19.49 -17.05 -10.02
N SER A 20 -19.74 -17.09 -11.34
CA SER A 20 -18.95 -17.87 -12.29
C SER A 20 -17.66 -17.13 -12.69
N PRO A 21 -16.46 -17.61 -12.26
CA PRO A 21 -15.20 -16.93 -12.58
C PRO A 21 -14.88 -16.98 -14.09
N THR A 22 -15.23 -18.09 -14.74
CA THR A 22 -14.96 -18.32 -16.16
C THR A 22 -15.81 -17.42 -17.06
N ALA A 23 -17.11 -17.29 -16.76
CA ALA A 23 -18.01 -16.40 -17.50
C ALA A 23 -17.59 -14.93 -17.34
N THR A 24 -17.22 -14.56 -16.11
CA THR A 24 -16.72 -13.21 -15.78
C THR A 24 -15.45 -12.90 -16.54
N ARG A 25 -14.46 -13.81 -16.54
CA ARG A 25 -13.22 -13.66 -17.30
C ARG A 25 -13.48 -13.46 -18.80
N ARG A 26 -14.34 -14.30 -19.41
CA ARG A 26 -14.70 -14.16 -20.83
C ARG A 26 -15.33 -12.79 -21.14
N SER A 27 -16.19 -12.30 -20.24
CA SER A 27 -16.83 -10.98 -20.40
C SER A 27 -15.84 -9.82 -20.28
N PHE A 28 -14.84 -9.96 -19.39
CA PHE A 28 -13.75 -9.02 -19.21
C PHE A 28 -12.84 -8.97 -20.43
N GLU A 29 -12.40 -10.14 -20.90
CA GLU A 29 -11.59 -10.28 -22.12
C GLU A 29 -12.28 -9.63 -23.32
N LYS A 30 -13.60 -9.85 -23.49
CA LYS A 30 -14.40 -9.24 -24.55
C LYS A 30 -14.50 -7.72 -24.44
N ARG A 31 -14.63 -7.16 -23.23
CA ARG A 31 -14.81 -5.71 -23.05
C ARG A 31 -13.50 -4.92 -23.17
N PHE A 32 -12.41 -5.47 -22.67
CA PHE A 32 -11.11 -4.79 -22.60
C PHE A 32 -10.10 -5.29 -23.64
N ASN A 33 -10.52 -6.14 -24.58
CA ASN A 33 -9.67 -6.74 -25.62
C ASN A 33 -8.39 -7.38 -25.05
N PHE A 34 -8.50 -8.01 -23.89
CA PHE A 34 -7.35 -8.65 -23.26
C PHE A 34 -6.89 -9.86 -24.11
N PRO A 35 -5.58 -10.03 -24.36
CA PRO A 35 -5.07 -11.22 -25.03
C PRO A 35 -5.54 -12.49 -24.31
N LYS A 36 -6.05 -13.46 -25.07
CA LYS A 36 -6.40 -14.77 -24.52
C LYS A 36 -5.16 -15.36 -23.85
N GLY A 37 -5.29 -15.76 -22.58
CA GLY A 37 -4.21 -16.45 -21.85
C GLY A 37 -3.57 -15.66 -20.71
N HIS A 38 -4.15 -14.53 -20.28
CA HIS A 38 -3.71 -13.94 -19.02
C HIS A 38 -3.97 -14.90 -17.84
N ASP A 39 -3.05 -14.91 -16.87
CA ASP A 39 -3.14 -15.78 -15.69
C ASP A 39 -4.48 -15.55 -14.97
N ALA A 40 -5.16 -16.63 -14.58
CA ALA A 40 -6.42 -16.55 -13.83
C ALA A 40 -6.18 -16.27 -12.35
N LYS A 41 -4.95 -16.45 -11.84
CA LYS A 41 -4.61 -16.20 -10.43
C LYS A 41 -4.94 -14.78 -9.95
N PRO A 42 -4.63 -13.70 -10.70
CA PRO A 42 -4.95 -12.34 -10.31
C PRO A 42 -6.46 -12.08 -10.18
N ILE A 43 -7.29 -12.66 -11.05
CA ILE A 43 -8.76 -12.53 -10.99
C ILE A 43 -9.32 -13.22 -9.76
N ARG A 44 -8.90 -14.47 -9.50
CA ARG A 44 -9.37 -15.23 -8.33
C ARG A 44 -8.98 -14.55 -7.02
N LYS A 45 -7.75 -14.02 -6.96
CA LYS A 45 -7.28 -13.24 -5.82
C LYS A 45 -8.13 -11.99 -5.60
N LEU A 46 -8.51 -11.29 -6.67
CA LEU A 46 -9.38 -10.12 -6.61
C LEU A 46 -10.75 -10.43 -6.01
N PHE A 47 -11.36 -11.55 -6.41
CA PHE A 47 -12.65 -11.97 -5.82
C PHE A 47 -12.50 -12.33 -4.35
N ALA A 48 -11.43 -13.05 -3.98
CA ALA A 48 -11.16 -13.38 -2.58
C ALA A 48 -10.93 -12.13 -1.72
N GLU A 49 -10.16 -11.14 -2.21
CA GLU A 49 -9.93 -9.88 -1.49
C GLU A 49 -11.22 -9.06 -1.34
N PHE A 50 -12.09 -9.06 -2.37
CA PHE A 50 -13.39 -8.40 -2.33
C PHE A 50 -14.35 -9.10 -1.35
N GLU A 51 -14.43 -10.43 -1.36
CA GLU A 51 -15.25 -11.18 -0.40
C GLU A 51 -14.77 -11.00 1.05
N TRP A 52 -13.45 -10.89 1.24
CA TRP A 52 -12.84 -10.68 2.55
C TRP A 52 -13.00 -9.26 3.09
N THR A 53 -12.80 -8.25 2.23
CA THR A 53 -12.67 -6.84 2.64
C THR A 53 -13.88 -6.00 2.27
N GLY A 54 -14.72 -6.47 1.35
CA GLY A 54 -15.78 -5.66 0.70
C GLY A 54 -15.24 -4.58 -0.24
N SER A 55 -13.92 -4.51 -0.46
CA SER A 55 -13.26 -3.47 -1.25
C SER A 55 -12.65 -4.07 -2.52
N GLY A 56 -12.88 -3.40 -3.65
CA GLY A 56 -12.22 -3.69 -4.92
C GLY A 56 -10.94 -2.86 -5.14
N ASP A 57 -10.56 -2.05 -4.17
CA ASP A 57 -9.38 -1.18 -4.24
C ASP A 57 -8.09 -1.96 -3.93
N ASP A 58 -6.98 -1.52 -4.53
CA ASP A 58 -5.66 -1.97 -4.11
C ASP A 58 -5.25 -1.20 -2.85
N ASN A 59 -5.58 -1.73 -1.68
CA ASN A 59 -5.16 -1.14 -0.40
C ASN A 59 -3.62 -1.01 -0.25
N ARG A 60 -2.82 -1.50 -1.21
CA ARG A 60 -1.38 -1.25 -1.30
C ARG A 60 -1.04 0.19 -1.70
N VAL A 61 -1.96 0.96 -2.27
CA VAL A 61 -1.72 2.34 -2.73
C VAL A 61 -1.54 3.33 -1.56
N GLY A 62 -1.97 2.98 -0.33
CA GLY A 62 -1.74 3.81 0.86
C GLY A 62 -0.33 3.75 1.46
N ASN A 63 0.50 2.78 1.04
CA ASN A 63 1.84 2.53 1.61
C ASN A 63 3.00 2.77 0.61
N VAL A 64 2.74 3.46 -0.50
CA VAL A 64 3.74 3.73 -1.56
C VAL A 64 4.45 5.08 -1.41
N GLY A 65 4.17 5.83 -0.35
CA GLY A 65 5.00 6.97 0.03
C GLY A 65 6.36 6.50 0.58
N PRO A 66 7.44 7.28 0.44
CA PRO A 66 8.65 7.07 1.22
C PRO A 66 8.25 6.92 2.69
N ARG A 67 8.83 5.95 3.41
CA ARG A 67 8.68 5.91 4.88
C ARG A 67 8.92 7.32 5.38
N GLN A 68 7.96 7.91 6.12
CA GLN A 68 8.22 9.13 6.85
C GLN A 68 9.27 8.78 7.91
N THR A 69 10.52 8.91 7.51
CA THR A 69 11.65 8.68 8.38
C THR A 69 11.69 9.84 9.36
N VAL A 70 11.88 9.51 10.63
CA VAL A 70 12.06 10.49 11.70
C VAL A 70 13.32 11.34 11.47
N VAL A 71 14.21 10.92 10.58
CA VAL A 71 15.40 11.63 10.11
C VAL A 71 15.02 12.69 9.06
N THR A 72 14.37 13.76 9.51
CA THR A 72 14.18 14.98 8.72
C THR A 72 15.39 15.93 8.94
N PRO A 73 15.72 16.82 7.99
CA PRO A 73 16.79 17.81 8.17
C PRO A 73 16.60 18.68 9.42
N GLU A 74 15.36 18.98 9.79
CA GLU A 74 15.01 19.70 11.01
C GLU A 74 15.41 18.92 12.27
N ASN A 75 15.09 17.62 12.32
CA ASN A 75 15.46 16.77 13.45
C ASN A 75 16.98 16.56 13.54
N VAL A 76 17.67 16.48 12.40
CA VAL A 76 19.14 16.42 12.33
C VAL A 76 19.76 17.71 12.88
N ALA A 77 19.23 18.87 12.52
CA ALA A 77 19.71 20.16 13.02
C ALA A 77 19.49 20.31 14.53
N LYS A 78 18.32 19.91 15.04
CA LYS A 78 18.03 19.94 16.49
C LYS A 78 18.97 19.03 17.28
N VAL A 79 19.17 17.79 16.84
CA VAL A 79 20.10 16.84 17.47
C VAL A 79 21.54 17.36 17.41
N SER A 80 21.97 17.89 16.26
CA SER A 80 23.32 18.45 16.09
C SER A 80 23.58 19.63 17.04
N GLY A 81 22.61 20.54 17.19
CA GLY A 81 22.72 21.67 18.11
C GLY A 81 22.91 21.23 19.56
N ILE A 82 22.14 20.24 20.03
CA ILE A 82 22.23 19.72 21.41
C ILE A 82 23.58 19.03 21.66
N VAL A 83 24.07 18.26 20.68
CA VAL A 83 25.38 17.59 20.76
C VAL A 83 26.52 18.60 20.81
N GLN A 84 26.44 19.68 20.02
CA GLN A 84 27.45 20.74 20.02
C GLN A 84 27.43 21.57 21.31
N GLN A 85 26.25 21.88 21.84
CA GLN A 85 26.12 22.65 23.10
C GLN A 85 26.61 21.86 24.31
N ASN A 86 26.43 20.54 24.33
CA ASN A 86 26.82 19.68 25.43
C ASN A 86 27.36 18.34 24.93
N THR A 87 28.66 18.29 24.64
CA THR A 87 29.33 17.07 24.11
C THR A 87 29.27 15.88 25.07
N ARG A 88 28.97 16.09 26.36
CA ARG A 88 28.80 15.03 27.37
C ARG A 88 27.37 14.47 27.47
N ASN A 89 26.44 14.92 26.64
CA ASN A 89 25.07 14.40 26.65
C ASN A 89 25.01 12.95 26.17
N THR A 90 24.28 12.11 26.92
CA THR A 90 23.98 10.75 26.49
C THR A 90 22.88 10.76 25.41
N VAL A 91 22.92 9.79 24.51
CA VAL A 91 21.90 9.61 23.44
C VAL A 91 20.48 9.60 24.00
N ARG A 92 20.29 8.97 25.18
CA ARG A 92 19.00 8.92 25.86
C ARG A 92 18.50 10.31 26.29
N ARG A 93 19.40 11.18 26.75
CA ARG A 93 19.06 12.55 27.16
C ARG A 93 18.68 13.40 25.95
N ILE A 94 19.41 13.26 24.85
CA ILE A 94 19.12 13.94 23.57
C ILE A 94 17.77 13.49 23.01
N ALA A 95 17.47 12.20 23.06
CA ALA A 95 16.19 11.63 22.65
C ALA A 95 15.02 12.21 23.48
N SER A 96 15.16 12.28 24.80
CA SER A 96 14.14 12.90 25.67
C SER A 96 13.93 14.39 25.39
N GLU A 97 15.00 15.12 25.07
CA GLU A 97 14.95 16.56 24.79
C GLU A 97 14.36 16.88 23.41
N THR A 98 14.60 16.01 22.43
CA THR A 98 14.09 16.15 21.06
C THR A 98 12.73 15.48 20.82
N GLY A 99 12.23 14.71 21.78
CA GLY A 99 11.01 13.90 21.64
C GLY A 99 11.17 12.72 20.68
N LEU A 100 12.40 12.37 20.30
CA LEU A 100 12.72 11.29 19.37
C LEU A 100 12.95 9.98 20.11
N LYS A 101 12.72 8.84 19.44
CA LYS A 101 13.11 7.54 20.00
C LYS A 101 14.62 7.36 19.86
N CYS A 102 15.26 6.77 20.87
CA CYS A 102 16.70 6.45 20.84
C CYS A 102 17.12 5.53 19.69
N SER A 103 16.17 4.77 19.13
CA SER A 103 16.39 3.79 18.07
C SER A 103 15.69 4.17 16.75
N SER A 104 15.36 5.45 16.55
CA SER A 104 14.85 5.91 15.26
C SER A 104 15.95 5.84 14.20
N THR A 105 15.71 5.09 13.13
CA THR A 105 16.55 5.00 11.93
C THR A 105 15.84 5.65 10.75
#